data_AF-M5UD52-F1
#
_entry.id   AF-M5UD52-F1
#
_cell.length_a   1.000
_cell.length_b   1.000
_cell.length_c   1.000
_cell.angle_alpha   90.00
_cell.angle_beta   90.00
_cell.angle_gamma   90.00
#
_symmetry.space_group_name_H-M   'P 1'
#
loop_
_entity.id
_entity.type
_entity.pdbx_description
1 polymer ?
#
loop_
_entity_poly.entity_id
_entity_poly.type
_entity_poly.pdbx_seq_one_letter_code
_entity_poly.pdbx_strand_id
1 'polypeptide(L)'
;MLGGLIAISVVACYAYYPSPRECLDEIGMARAECLSAANSGQVDHALFWLPVWEDWSRRLEVGTFIRSGELRPYQRMQGYLIRKKLETLEHELEHDPPDPEETKSVVRDILKTNSRWVRSFRD
;
A
#
# COMPACT_ATOMS: atom_id res chain seq x y z
N MET A 1 -3.56 -34.55 -15.69
CA MET A 1 -3.62 -33.17 -16.21
C MET A 1 -4.31 -32.21 -15.26
N LEU A 2 -5.51 -32.50 -14.73
CA LEU A 2 -6.21 -31.58 -13.82
C LEU A 2 -5.46 -31.26 -12.52
N GLY A 3 -4.90 -32.26 -11.83
CA GLY A 3 -4.16 -32.05 -10.58
C GLY A 3 -2.92 -31.16 -10.73
N GLY A 4 -2.21 -31.28 -11.86
CA GLY A 4 -1.05 -30.43 -12.17
C GLY A 4 -1.45 -28.96 -12.38
N LEU A 5 -2.56 -28.71 -13.08
CA LEU A 5 -3.08 -27.36 -13.26
C LEU A 5 -3.50 -26.74 -11.93
N ILE A 6 -4.19 -27.50 -11.07
CA ILE A 6 -4.58 -27.03 -9.74
C ILE A 6 -3.35 -26.65 -8.92
N ALA A 7 -2.33 -27.50 -8.88
CA ALA A 7 -1.11 -27.24 -8.13
C ALA A 7 -0.39 -25.96 -8.62
N ILE A 8 -0.27 -25.79 -9.94
CA ILE A 8 0.34 -24.59 -10.55
C ILE A 8 -0.47 -23.33 -10.20
N SER A 9 -1.80 -23.38 -10.27
CA SER A 9 -2.65 -22.25 -9.92
C SER A 9 -2.48 -21.83 -8.46
N VAL A 10 -2.42 -22.79 -7.52
CA VAL A 10 -2.19 -22.49 -6.10
C VAL A 10 -0.83 -21.83 -5.90
N VAL A 11 0.23 -22.37 -6.51
CA VAL A 11 1.59 -21.78 -6.43
C VAL A 11 1.60 -20.36 -7.01
N ALA A 12 0.95 -20.15 -8.15
CA ALA A 12 0.85 -18.83 -8.78
C ALA A 12 0.13 -17.81 -7.87
N CYS A 13 -0.96 -18.21 -7.19
CA CYS A 13 -1.63 -17.34 -6.22
C CYS A 13 -0.70 -16.94 -5.06
N TYR A 14 0.06 -17.88 -4.50
CA TYR A 14 0.99 -17.60 -3.40
C TYR A 14 2.18 -16.73 -3.83
N ALA A 15 2.61 -16.82 -5.09
CA ALA A 15 3.64 -15.96 -5.68
C ALA A 15 3.11 -14.55 -5.98
N TYR A 16 1.89 -14.44 -6.50
CA TYR A 16 1.27 -13.14 -6.82
C TYR A 16 0.83 -12.37 -5.58
N TYR A 17 0.45 -13.07 -4.51
CA TYR A 17 0.13 -12.52 -3.20
C TYR A 17 1.18 -12.96 -2.17
N PRO A 18 2.33 -12.26 -2.08
CA PRO A 18 3.43 -12.62 -1.19
C PRO A 18 3.04 -12.58 0.28
N SER A 19 3.97 -13.02 1.13
CA SER A 19 3.76 -13.00 2.58
C SER A 19 3.60 -11.56 3.09
N PRO A 20 2.95 -11.35 4.25
CA PRO A 20 2.82 -10.02 4.82
C PRO A 20 4.15 -9.29 4.99
N ARG A 21 5.20 -10.03 5.34
CA ARG A 21 6.56 -9.48 5.48
C ARG A 21 7.10 -8.92 4.17
N GLU A 22 7.06 -9.71 3.10
CA GLU A 22 7.53 -9.29 1.77
C GLU A 22 6.73 -8.09 1.26
N CYS A 23 5.40 -8.14 1.36
CA CYS A 23 4.56 -7.00 0.98
C CYS A 23 4.91 -5.72 1.77
N LEU A 24 5.18 -5.83 3.08
CA LEU A 24 5.55 -4.69 3.92
C LEU A 24 6.93 -4.11 3.56
N ASP A 25 7.86 -4.93 3.09
CA ASP A 25 9.17 -4.47 2.62
C ASP A 25 9.02 -3.65 1.32
N GLU A 26 8.24 -4.14 0.36
CA GLU A 26 7.92 -3.44 -0.89
C GLU A 26 7.11 -2.15 -0.66
N ILE A 27 6.12 -2.20 0.23
CA ILE A 27 5.39 -1.02 0.70
C ILE A 27 6.36 0.01 1.31
N GLY A 28 7.35 -0.47 2.06
CA GLY A 28 8.37 0.37 2.67
C GLY A 28 9.12 1.21 1.64
N MET A 29 9.50 0.58 0.53
CA MET A 29 10.17 1.23 -0.61
C MET A 29 9.23 2.20 -1.33
N ALA A 30 8.05 1.74 -1.76
CA ALA A 30 7.09 2.58 -2.48
C ALA A 30 6.67 3.84 -1.69
N ARG A 31 6.46 3.68 -0.37
CA ARG A 31 6.21 4.80 0.54
C ARG A 31 7.38 5.79 0.59
N ALA A 32 8.61 5.30 0.68
CA ALA A 32 9.78 6.17 0.76
C ALA A 32 9.93 7.03 -0.50
N GLU A 33 9.80 6.40 -1.68
CA GLU A 33 9.83 7.07 -2.97
C GLU A 33 8.69 8.08 -3.13
N CYS A 34 7.45 7.65 -2.88
CA CYS A 34 6.26 8.48 -3.02
C CYS A 34 6.29 9.71 -2.10
N LEU A 35 6.52 9.52 -0.79
CA LEU A 35 6.44 10.61 0.18
C LEU A 35 7.66 11.54 0.12
N SER A 36 8.84 11.03 -0.25
CA SER A 36 10.01 11.88 -0.48
C SER A 36 9.80 12.79 -1.69
N ALA A 37 9.27 12.24 -2.79
CA ALA A 37 8.96 13.01 -3.98
C ALA A 37 7.85 14.04 -3.74
N ALA A 38 6.76 13.65 -3.08
CA ALA A 38 5.67 14.57 -2.74
C ALA A 38 6.16 15.76 -1.91
N ASN A 39 6.98 15.53 -0.87
CA ASN A 39 7.55 16.62 -0.07
C ASN A 39 8.56 17.50 -0.83
N SER A 40 9.18 16.98 -1.88
CA SER A 40 10.19 17.68 -2.68
C SER A 40 9.60 18.37 -3.91
N GLY A 41 8.28 18.29 -4.13
CA GLY A 41 7.61 18.84 -5.30
C GLY A 41 7.84 18.04 -6.60
N GLN A 42 8.36 16.81 -6.51
CA GLN A 42 8.55 15.93 -7.67
C GLN A 42 7.25 15.17 -7.97
N VAL A 43 6.24 15.90 -8.46
CA VAL A 43 4.85 15.43 -8.64
C VAL A 43 4.77 14.14 -9.45
N ASP A 44 5.37 14.11 -10.65
CA ASP A 44 5.30 12.95 -11.54
C ASP A 44 5.85 11.67 -10.88
N HIS A 45 6.93 11.79 -10.11
CA HIS A 45 7.52 10.65 -9.39
C HIS A 45 6.62 10.18 -8.25
N ALA A 46 6.00 11.12 -7.53
CA ALA A 46 5.04 10.78 -6.48
C ALA A 46 3.80 10.06 -7.06
N LEU A 47 3.23 10.58 -8.15
CA LEU A 47 2.10 9.99 -8.86
C LEU A 47 2.43 8.63 -9.49
N PHE A 48 3.68 8.39 -9.88
CA PHE A 48 4.12 7.07 -10.35
C PHE A 48 4.12 6.02 -9.21
N TRP A 49 4.65 6.37 -8.04
CA TRP A 49 4.82 5.43 -6.93
C TRP A 49 3.55 5.22 -6.08
N LEU A 50 2.62 6.18 -6.11
CA LEU A 50 1.34 6.08 -5.41
C LEU A 50 0.53 4.83 -5.79
N PRO A 51 0.25 4.53 -7.08
CA PRO A 51 -0.48 3.32 -7.47
C PRO A 51 0.29 2.04 -7.15
N VAL A 52 1.64 2.08 -7.16
CA VAL A 52 2.47 0.94 -6.74
C VAL A 52 2.26 0.63 -5.27
N TRP A 53 2.23 1.65 -4.41
CA TRP A 53 1.93 1.47 -2.99
C TRP A 53 0.50 0.94 -2.79
N GLU A 54 -0.49 1.48 -3.51
CA GLU A 54 -1.86 1.00 -3.40
C GLU A 54 -2.01 -0.48 -3.78
N ASP A 55 -1.38 -0.90 -4.88
CA ASP A 55 -1.44 -2.30 -5.32
C ASP A 55 -0.83 -3.24 -4.27
N TRP A 56 0.34 -2.90 -3.74
CA TRP A 56 0.95 -3.67 -2.66
C TRP A 56 0.09 -3.69 -1.39
N SER A 57 -0.65 -2.62 -1.09
CA SER A 57 -1.60 -2.61 0.03
C SER A 57 -2.72 -3.65 -0.13
N ARG A 58 -3.22 -3.84 -1.35
CA ARG A 58 -4.25 -4.84 -1.67
C ARG A 58 -3.65 -6.24 -1.61
N ARG A 59 -2.42 -6.43 -2.14
CA ARG A 59 -1.70 -7.70 -2.07
C ARG A 59 -1.38 -8.12 -0.65
N LEU A 60 -1.05 -7.18 0.24
CA LEU A 60 -0.86 -7.45 1.66
C LEU A 60 -2.12 -8.05 2.30
N GLU A 61 -3.28 -7.46 2.05
CA GLU A 61 -4.55 -7.94 2.61
C GLU A 61 -4.91 -9.34 2.10
N VAL A 62 -4.81 -9.58 0.78
CA VAL A 62 -5.09 -10.89 0.18
C VAL A 62 -4.05 -11.92 0.63
N GLY A 63 -2.77 -11.56 0.60
CA GLY A 63 -1.65 -12.42 1.02
C GLY A 63 -1.74 -12.85 2.48
N THR A 64 -2.28 -11.98 3.34
CA THR A 64 -2.59 -12.30 4.74
C THR A 64 -3.74 -13.31 4.83
N PHE A 65 -4.83 -13.05 4.11
CA PHE A 65 -6.02 -13.90 4.13
C PHE A 65 -5.72 -15.32 3.64
N ILE A 66 -5.01 -15.48 2.51
CA ILE A 66 -4.74 -16.82 1.96
C ILE A 66 -3.85 -17.69 2.86
N ARG A 67 -3.04 -17.07 3.74
CA ARG A 67 -2.10 -17.77 4.63
C ARG A 67 -2.67 -18.04 6.01
N SER A 68 -3.42 -17.10 6.57
CA SER A 68 -3.96 -17.21 7.93
C SER A 68 -5.44 -17.63 7.96
N GLY A 69 -6.13 -17.57 6.82
CA GLY A 69 -7.58 -17.80 6.73
C GLY A 69 -8.42 -16.59 7.17
N GLU A 70 -7.80 -15.52 7.65
CA GLU A 70 -8.51 -14.33 8.11
C GLU A 70 -7.78 -13.02 7.79
N LEU A 71 -8.55 -11.93 7.73
CA LEU A 71 -8.02 -10.57 7.77
C LEU A 71 -8.79 -9.85 8.87
N ARG A 72 -8.08 -9.51 9.97
CA ARG A 72 -8.71 -8.96 11.16
C ARG A 72 -9.45 -7.66 10.81
N PRO A 73 -10.62 -7.36 11.42
CA PRO A 73 -11.38 -6.16 11.12
C PRO A 73 -10.55 -4.87 11.22
N TYR A 74 -9.65 -4.80 12.21
CA TYR A 74 -8.74 -3.68 12.38
C TYR A 74 -7.74 -3.53 11.22
N GLN A 75 -7.14 -4.63 10.75
CA GLN A 75 -6.23 -4.63 9.59
C GLN A 75 -6.95 -4.12 8.34
N ARG A 76 -8.16 -4.63 8.07
CA ARG A 76 -9.00 -4.21 6.93
C ARG A 76 -9.35 -2.72 7.02
N MET A 77 -9.73 -2.25 8.21
CA MET A 77 -10.07 -0.85 8.43
C MET A 77 -8.85 0.06 8.21
N GLN A 78 -7.69 -0.29 8.76
CA GLN A 78 -6.46 0.51 8.56
C GLN A 78 -6.02 0.48 7.08
N GLY A 79 -6.18 -0.64 6.39
CA GLY A 79 -5.94 -0.78 4.95
C GLY A 79 -6.85 0.10 4.09
N TYR A 80 -8.14 0.18 4.45
CA TYR A 80 -9.06 1.13 3.83
C TYR A 80 -8.64 2.58 4.06
N LEU A 81 -8.29 2.94 5.31
CA LEU A 81 -7.90 4.30 5.67
C LEU A 81 -6.61 4.75 4.99
N ILE A 82 -5.63 3.86 4.81
CA ILE A 82 -4.39 4.23 4.12
C ILE A 82 -4.68 4.52 2.64
N ARG A 83 -5.44 3.67 1.93
CA ARG A 83 -5.82 3.91 0.53
C ARG A 83 -6.61 5.20 0.35
N LYS A 84 -7.55 5.50 1.26
CA LYS A 84 -8.28 6.77 1.20
C LYS A 84 -7.40 8.00 1.37
N LYS A 85 -6.34 7.91 2.19
CA LYS A 85 -5.38 9.01 2.33
C LYS A 85 -4.43 9.10 1.13
N LEU A 86 -4.13 8.00 0.45
CA LEU A 86 -3.38 8.01 -0.81
C LEU A 86 -4.20 8.69 -1.91
N GLU A 87 -5.49 8.38 -2.04
CA GLU A 87 -6.42 9.08 -2.95
C GLU A 87 -6.46 10.60 -2.67
N THR A 88 -6.45 11.00 -1.39
CA THR A 88 -6.33 12.43 -1.04
C THR A 88 -4.99 13.02 -1.50
N LEU A 89 -3.88 12.31 -1.31
CA LEU A 89 -2.56 12.79 -1.75
C LEU A 89 -2.49 12.92 -3.28
N GLU A 90 -3.05 11.96 -4.01
CA GLU A 90 -3.18 12.02 -5.46
C GLU A 90 -3.91 13.30 -5.89
N HIS A 91 -5.07 13.56 -5.28
CA HIS A 91 -5.85 14.77 -5.56
C HIS A 91 -5.05 16.07 -5.33
N GLU A 92 -4.33 16.17 -4.20
CA GLU A 92 -3.51 17.37 -3.92
C GLU A 92 -2.35 17.54 -4.91
N LEU A 93 -1.76 16.43 -5.36
CA LEU A 93 -0.67 16.43 -6.32
C LEU A 93 -1.13 16.75 -7.75
N GLU A 94 -2.39 16.49 -8.08
CA GLU A 94 -2.99 16.81 -9.38
C GLU A 94 -3.37 18.30 -9.53
N HIS A 95 -3.34 19.10 -8.45
CA HIS A 95 -3.49 20.55 -8.54
C HIS A 95 -2.32 21.19 -9.30
N ASP A 96 -2.58 22.25 -10.08
CA ASP A 96 -1.57 22.98 -10.85
C ASP A 96 -1.56 24.49 -10.48
N PRO A 97 -0.60 24.96 -9.65
CA PRO A 97 0.43 24.19 -8.96
C PRO A 97 -0.11 23.47 -7.69
N PRO A 98 0.53 22.38 -7.24
CA PRO A 98 0.19 21.74 -5.97
C PRO A 98 0.40 22.67 -4.78
N ASP A 99 -0.50 22.64 -3.79
CA ASP A 99 -0.30 23.36 -2.53
C ASP A 99 0.71 22.59 -1.64
N PRO A 100 1.89 23.17 -1.34
CA PRO A 100 2.91 22.47 -0.55
C PRO A 100 2.51 22.23 0.90
N GLU A 101 1.68 23.10 1.49
CA GLU A 101 1.26 22.98 2.89
C GLU A 101 0.15 21.94 3.05
N GLU A 102 -0.80 21.89 2.12
CA GLU A 102 -1.81 20.83 2.07
C GLU A 102 -1.16 19.47 1.81
N THR A 103 -0.24 19.39 0.83
CA THR A 103 0.55 18.17 0.56
C THR A 103 1.27 17.66 1.82
N LYS A 104 2.01 18.54 2.52
CA LYS A 104 2.70 18.17 3.78
C LYS A 104 1.74 17.76 4.88
N SER A 105 0.54 18.34 4.93
CA SER A 105 -0.51 17.96 5.87
C SER A 105 -0.97 16.53 5.62
N VAL A 106 -1.30 16.21 4.36
CA VAL A 106 -1.73 14.86 3.95
C VAL A 106 -0.62 13.83 4.20
N VAL A 107 0.64 14.15 3.86
CA VAL A 107 1.80 13.27 4.10
C VAL A 107 1.96 12.92 5.59
N ARG A 108 1.85 13.91 6.49
CA ARG A 108 1.92 13.67 7.95
C ARG A 108 0.83 12.73 8.42
N ASP A 109 -0.35 12.87 7.86
CA ASP A 109 -1.52 12.06 8.18
C ASP A 109 -1.40 10.62 7.65
N ILE A 110 -0.86 10.46 6.44
CA ILE A 110 -0.50 9.16 5.87
C ILE A 110 0.49 8.43 6.78
N LEU A 111 1.56 9.10 7.24
CA LEU A 111 2.57 8.48 8.10
C LEU A 111 1.97 7.96 9.41
N LYS A 112 1.06 8.71 10.03
CA LYS A 112 0.36 8.29 11.25
C LYS A 112 -0.50 7.04 11.01
N THR A 113 -1.29 7.00 9.95
CA THR A 113 -2.12 5.82 9.61
C THR A 113 -1.24 4.63 9.23
N ASN A 114 -0.23 4.85 8.39
CA ASN A 114 0.70 3.81 7.96
C ASN A 114 1.38 3.14 9.15
N SER A 115 1.80 3.90 10.18
CA SER A 115 2.45 3.32 11.36
C SER A 115 1.55 2.30 12.09
N ARG A 116 0.26 2.60 12.23
CA ARG A 116 -0.74 1.73 12.86
C ARG A 116 -1.07 0.53 11.97
N TRP A 117 -1.22 0.79 10.68
CA TRP A 117 -1.48 -0.24 9.68
C TRP A 117 -0.34 -1.26 9.65
N VAL A 118 0.91 -0.84 9.44
CA VAL A 118 2.10 -1.73 9.42
C VAL A 118 2.21 -2.52 10.71
N ARG A 119 2.03 -1.89 11.87
CA ARG A 119 2.09 -2.59 13.18
C ARG A 119 1.05 -3.71 13.25
N SER A 120 -0.16 -3.49 12.75
CA SER A 120 -1.24 -4.48 12.77
C SER A 120 -0.96 -5.77 11.97
N PHE A 121 0.10 -5.84 11.17
CA PHE A 121 0.54 -7.04 10.43
C PHE A 121 1.83 -7.65 10.99
N ARG A 122 2.45 -7.04 12.00
CA ARG A 122 3.68 -7.53 12.65
C ARG A 122 3.41 -8.24 13.97
N ASP A 123 2.23 -8.02 14.54
CA ASP A 123 1.71 -8.63 15.78
C ASP A 123 0.74 -9.76 15.47
#